data_AF-A0A4R6SQ57-F1
#
_entry.id   AF-A0A4R6SQ57-F1
#
_cell.length_a   1.000
_cell.length_b   1.000
_cell.length_c   1.000
_cell.angle_alpha   90.00
_cell.angle_beta   90.00
_cell.angle_gamma   90.00
#
_symmetry.space_group_name_H-M   'P 1'
#
loop_
_entity.id
_entity.type
_entity.pdbx_description
1 polymer ?
#
loop_
_entity_poly.entity_id
_entity_poly.type
_entity_poly.pdbx_seq_one_letter_code
_entity_poly.pdbx_strand_id
1 'polypeptide(L)'
;MRNRKVNLVLAIAVFILVAWMLKGTFTQPGADNLKAGFKEIAHYRNENNTGPIQHVYSVTVKDSLWSEMEIFGNFKPHHKGGNTKVYYFMEGSPAPVNLGAGSVNFNSRFNPYCIAIYEKSAMGDASLIRHPFK
;
A
#
# COMPACT_ATOMS: atom_id res chain seq x y z
N MET A 1 19.41 41.62 -26.11
CA MET A 1 18.28 41.85 -25.16
C MET A 1 17.10 40.87 -25.31
N ARG A 2 16.77 40.38 -26.52
CA ARG A 2 15.66 39.43 -26.76
C ARG A 2 15.76 38.11 -25.97
N ASN A 3 16.96 37.53 -25.86
CA ASN A 3 17.17 36.26 -25.14
C ASN A 3 17.00 36.37 -23.61
N ARG A 4 17.30 37.52 -22.99
CA ARG A 4 17.10 37.70 -21.54
C ARG A 4 15.62 37.69 -21.15
N LYS A 5 14.76 38.31 -21.97
CA LYS A 5 13.30 38.32 -21.74
C LYS A 5 12.69 36.93 -21.96
N VAL A 6 13.12 36.22 -23.01
CA VAL A 6 12.67 34.84 -23.28
C VAL A 6 13.11 33.88 -22.16
N ASN A 7 14.35 33.97 -21.70
CA ASN A 7 14.84 33.14 -20.60
C ASN A 7 14.10 33.44 -19.29
N LEU A 8 13.76 34.70 -19.02
CA LEU A 8 12.97 35.08 -17.85
C LEU A 8 11.56 34.48 -17.90
N VAL A 9 10.88 34.56 -19.04
CA VAL A 9 9.54 33.97 -19.23
C VAL A 9 9.61 32.45 -19.07
N LEU A 10 10.63 31.80 -19.63
CA LEU A 10 10.83 30.36 -19.48
C LEU A 10 11.06 29.96 -18.01
N ALA A 11 11.88 30.71 -17.28
CA ALA A 11 12.14 30.46 -15.87
C ALA A 11 10.87 30.60 -15.02
N ILE A 12 10.04 31.61 -15.29
CA ILE A 12 8.74 31.78 -14.61
C ILE A 12 7.80 30.62 -14.94
N ALA A 13 7.72 30.20 -16.20
CA ALA A 13 6.89 29.08 -16.61
C ALA A 13 7.30 27.76 -15.92
N VAL A 14 8.60 27.47 -15.86
CA VAL A 14 9.14 26.32 -15.13
C VAL A 14 8.80 26.41 -13.64
N PHE A 15 8.96 27.59 -13.03
CA PHE A 15 8.63 27.79 -11.62
C PHE A 15 7.15 27.54 -11.32
N ILE A 16 6.25 28.04 -12.17
CA ILE A 16 4.79 27.79 -12.05
C ILE A 16 4.50 26.29 -12.17
N LEU A 17 5.12 25.61 -13.13
CA LEU A 17 4.92 24.17 -13.34
C LEU A 17 5.41 23.35 -12.14
N VAL A 18 6.58 23.68 -11.59
CA VAL A 18 7.11 23.04 -10.37
C VAL A 18 6.20 23.28 -9.18
N ALA A 19 5.73 24.51 -8.96
CA ALA A 19 4.81 24.82 -7.87
C ALA A 19 3.48 24.03 -7.99
N TRP A 20 2.98 23.85 -9.20
CA TRP A 20 1.78 23.05 -9.47
C TRP A 20 2.00 21.56 -9.19
N MET A 21 3.14 21.00 -9.62
CA MET A 21 3.50 19.60 -9.32
C MET A 21 3.66 19.37 -7.81
N LEU A 22 4.35 20.27 -7.10
CA LEU A 22 4.53 20.18 -5.64
C LEU A 22 3.19 20.21 -4.91
N LYS A 23 2.26 21.08 -5.32
CA LYS A 23 0.90 21.11 -4.76
C LYS A 23 0.20 19.75 -4.94
N GLY A 24 0.34 19.13 -6.11
CA GLY A 24 -0.18 17.77 -6.36
C GLY A 24 0.40 16.74 -5.38
N THR A 25 1.71 16.73 -5.21
CA THR A 25 2.40 15.80 -4.31
C THR A 25 1.98 15.96 -2.85
N PHE A 26 1.85 17.20 -2.35
CA PHE A 26 1.48 17.43 -0.95
C PHE A 26 -0.01 17.26 -0.65
N THR A 27 -0.88 17.31 -1.66
CA THR A 27 -2.34 17.14 -1.50
C THR A 27 -2.84 15.74 -1.80
N GLN A 28 -1.96 14.84 -2.25
CA GLN A 28 -2.32 13.45 -2.53
C GLN A 28 -2.71 12.75 -1.22
N PRO A 29 -3.96 12.22 -1.10
CA PRO A 29 -4.39 11.54 0.11
C PRO A 29 -3.56 10.27 0.34
N GLY A 30 -2.73 10.29 1.39
CA GLY A 30 -1.99 9.12 1.88
C GLY A 30 -2.80 8.28 2.86
N ALA A 31 -2.21 7.18 3.33
CA ALA A 31 -2.81 6.27 4.31
C ALA A 31 -3.27 6.98 5.60
N ASP A 32 -2.60 8.05 6.02
CA ASP A 32 -2.93 8.83 7.23
C ASP A 32 -4.28 9.56 7.14
N ASN A 33 -4.82 9.74 5.93
CA ASN A 33 -6.13 10.37 5.72
C ASN A 33 -7.29 9.36 5.81
N LEU A 34 -7.00 8.07 5.94
CA LEU A 34 -8.02 7.03 6.06
C LEU A 34 -8.51 6.93 7.50
N LYS A 35 -9.83 6.83 7.67
CA LYS A 35 -10.50 6.88 8.98
C LYS A 35 -10.34 5.58 9.77
N ALA A 36 -10.13 4.45 9.10
CA ALA A 36 -10.01 3.14 9.74
C ALA A 36 -8.72 2.98 10.57
N GLY A 37 -7.83 3.97 10.61
CA GLY A 37 -6.68 4.01 11.52
C GLY A 37 -5.68 2.88 11.26
N PHE A 38 -5.21 2.78 10.02
CA PHE A 38 -4.27 1.73 9.60
C PHE A 38 -2.91 1.89 10.28
N LYS A 39 -2.40 0.79 10.82
CA LYS A 39 -1.04 0.70 11.37
C LYS A 39 -0.35 -0.55 10.86
N GLU A 40 0.75 -0.36 10.15
CA GLU A 40 1.59 -1.46 9.67
C GLU A 40 2.38 -2.07 10.83
N ILE A 41 2.26 -3.39 11.00
CA ILE A 41 2.90 -4.16 12.07
C ILE A 41 4.15 -4.86 11.56
N ALA A 42 4.08 -5.43 10.35
CA ALA A 42 5.19 -6.11 9.73
C ALA A 42 5.09 -6.04 8.21
N HIS A 43 6.26 -6.09 7.57
CA HIS A 43 6.41 -6.18 6.13
C HIS A 43 7.43 -7.28 5.80
N TYR A 44 7.12 -8.08 4.79
CA TYR A 44 8.02 -9.07 4.21
C TYR A 44 8.09 -8.89 2.71
N ARG A 45 9.30 -9.11 2.18
CA ARG A 45 9.55 -9.33 0.75
C ARG A 45 10.47 -10.53 0.63
N ASN A 46 10.14 -11.46 -0.26
CA ASN A 46 11.04 -12.59 -0.53
C ASN A 46 12.34 -12.15 -1.19
N GLU A 47 13.35 -13.00 -1.06
CA GLU A 47 14.65 -12.81 -1.69
C GLU A 47 14.56 -12.95 -3.22
N ASN A 48 15.50 -12.32 -3.92
CA ASN A 48 15.54 -12.39 -5.38
C ASN A 48 15.78 -13.84 -5.85
N ASN A 49 15.17 -14.20 -6.99
CA ASN A 49 15.29 -15.53 -7.62
C ASN A 49 14.71 -16.71 -6.82
N THR A 50 13.89 -16.45 -5.79
CA THR A 50 13.19 -17.50 -5.01
C THR A 50 11.76 -17.79 -5.50
N GLY A 51 11.41 -17.29 -6.68
CA GLY A 51 10.07 -17.37 -7.27
C GLY A 51 9.49 -15.98 -7.57
N PRO A 52 8.17 -15.89 -7.84
CA PRO A 52 7.48 -14.62 -7.99
C PRO A 52 7.69 -13.72 -6.76
N ILE A 53 7.80 -12.41 -6.97
CA ILE A 53 7.98 -11.47 -5.87
C ILE A 53 6.71 -11.43 -5.02
N GLN A 54 6.85 -11.55 -3.71
CA GLN A 54 5.75 -11.46 -2.76
C GLN A 54 6.02 -10.30 -1.81
N HIS A 55 5.23 -9.24 -1.92
CA HIS A 55 5.14 -8.24 -0.86
C HIS A 55 4.03 -8.65 0.09
N VAL A 56 4.33 -8.76 1.39
CA VAL A 56 3.35 -9.19 2.39
C VAL A 56 3.35 -8.19 3.53
N TYR A 57 2.16 -7.70 3.88
CA TYR A 57 1.96 -6.76 4.96
C TYR A 57 1.00 -7.32 6.01
N SER A 58 1.31 -7.08 7.27
CA SER A 58 0.42 -7.27 8.42
C SER A 58 0.03 -5.90 8.94
N VAL A 59 -1.27 -5.62 9.01
CA VAL A 59 -1.78 -4.29 9.32
C VAL A 59 -2.93 -4.40 10.32
N THR A 60 -2.89 -3.57 11.36
CA THR A 60 -4.02 -3.41 12.27
C THR A 60 -4.88 -2.21 11.89
N VAL A 61 -6.19 -2.33 12.11
CA VAL A 61 -7.18 -1.27 11.87
C VAL A 61 -8.06 -1.07 13.11
N LYS A 62 -8.53 0.16 13.31
CA LYS A 62 -9.47 0.51 14.38
C LYS A 62 -10.92 0.21 14.01
N ASP A 63 -11.23 0.23 12.71
CA ASP A 63 -12.58 0.01 12.19
C ASP A 63 -12.54 -0.88 10.93
N SER A 64 -13.65 -1.58 10.70
CA SER A 64 -13.87 -2.51 9.59
C SER A 64 -14.43 -1.82 8.33
N LEU A 65 -13.84 -0.67 7.96
CA LEU A 65 -14.22 0.06 6.75
C LEU A 65 -13.59 -0.61 5.51
N TRP A 66 -14.30 -1.58 4.95
CA TRP A 66 -13.81 -2.41 3.83
C TRP A 66 -13.33 -1.62 2.62
N SER A 67 -14.03 -0.55 2.26
CA SER A 67 -13.62 0.32 1.14
C SER A 67 -12.28 0.99 1.40
N GLU A 68 -12.01 1.41 2.64
CA GLU A 68 -10.72 2.00 3.00
C GLU A 68 -9.60 0.96 3.06
N MET A 69 -9.90 -0.29 3.40
CA MET A 69 -8.91 -1.38 3.33
C MET A 69 -8.47 -1.64 1.89
N GLU A 70 -9.39 -1.57 0.94
CA GLU A 70 -9.03 -1.68 -0.47
C GLU A 70 -8.18 -0.49 -0.94
N ILE A 71 -8.57 0.74 -0.56
CA ILE A 71 -7.79 1.95 -0.85
C ILE A 71 -6.38 1.86 -0.24
N PHE A 72 -6.26 1.46 1.02
CA PHE A 72 -4.99 1.27 1.69
C PHE A 72 -4.11 0.23 0.97
N GLY A 73 -4.71 -0.90 0.57
CA GLY A 73 -4.02 -1.92 -0.22
C GLY A 73 -3.55 -1.38 -1.57
N ASN A 74 -4.34 -0.52 -2.21
CA ASN A 74 -3.98 0.13 -3.46
C ASN A 74 -2.75 1.05 -3.33
N PHE A 75 -2.51 1.64 -2.16
CA PHE A 75 -1.29 2.41 -1.88
C PHE A 75 -0.02 1.56 -1.79
N LYS A 76 -0.15 0.22 -1.67
CA LYS A 76 1.02 -0.65 -1.58
C LYS A 76 1.69 -0.88 -2.94
N PRO A 77 3.01 -1.16 -2.93
CA PRO A 77 3.78 -1.37 -4.16
C PRO A 77 3.13 -2.41 -5.06
N HIS A 78 3.18 -2.16 -6.36
CA HIS A 78 2.82 -3.13 -7.38
C HIS A 78 4.11 -3.67 -8.03
N HIS A 79 4.15 -4.97 -8.30
CA HIS A 79 5.27 -5.59 -8.99
C HIS A 79 4.75 -6.56 -10.07
N LYS A 80 5.16 -6.35 -11.33
CA LYS A 80 4.69 -7.14 -12.48
C LYS A 80 5.07 -8.62 -12.43
N GLY A 81 6.15 -8.96 -11.73
CA GLY A 81 6.63 -10.33 -11.54
C GLY A 81 6.17 -10.98 -10.24
N GLY A 82 5.07 -10.50 -9.63
CA GLY A 82 4.74 -10.85 -8.26
C GLY A 82 3.35 -10.43 -7.81
N ASN A 83 3.08 -10.56 -6.52
CA ASN A 83 1.86 -10.08 -5.89
C ASN A 83 2.17 -9.27 -4.62
N THR A 84 1.16 -8.52 -4.21
CA THR A 84 1.16 -7.77 -2.95
C THR A 84 -0.05 -8.19 -2.14
N LYS A 85 0.19 -8.71 -0.93
CA LYS A 85 -0.84 -9.12 0.01
C LYS A 85 -0.82 -8.22 1.24
N VAL A 86 -1.99 -7.77 1.67
CA VAL A 86 -2.16 -7.06 2.94
C VAL A 86 -3.18 -7.81 3.77
N TYR A 87 -2.75 -8.30 4.93
CA TYR A 87 -3.62 -8.95 5.90
C TYR A 87 -4.04 -7.93 6.95
N TYR A 88 -5.35 -7.77 7.13
CA TYR A 88 -5.93 -6.85 8.08
C TYR A 88 -6.34 -7.61 9.36
N PHE A 89 -6.06 -6.98 10.50
CA PHE A 89 -6.38 -7.43 11.85
C PHE A 89 -7.02 -6.27 12.62
N MET A 90 -7.88 -6.55 13.59
CA MET A 90 -8.39 -5.48 14.46
C MET A 90 -7.30 -5.02 15.44
N GLU A 91 -7.24 -3.71 15.71
CA GLU A 91 -6.43 -3.15 16.79
C GLU A 91 -6.81 -3.82 18.12
N GLY A 92 -5.80 -4.15 18.93
CA GLY A 92 -5.97 -4.92 20.17
C GLY A 92 -6.10 -6.44 19.98
N SER A 93 -6.31 -6.94 18.76
CA SER A 93 -6.24 -8.38 18.47
C SER A 93 -4.81 -8.84 18.15
N PRO A 94 -4.48 -10.13 18.34
CA PRO A 94 -3.21 -10.68 17.90
C PRO A 94 -2.99 -10.49 16.40
N ALA A 95 -1.88 -9.84 16.03
CA ALA A 95 -1.43 -9.67 14.65
C ALA A 95 0.00 -10.22 14.50
N PRO A 96 0.33 -10.86 13.37
CA PRO A 96 1.66 -11.42 13.14
C PRO A 96 2.70 -10.31 12.94
N VAL A 97 3.80 -10.41 13.68
CA VAL A 97 5.01 -9.58 13.49
C VAL A 97 6.05 -10.27 12.59
N ASN A 98 5.95 -11.59 12.45
CA ASN A 98 6.80 -12.39 11.58
C ASN A 98 5.98 -12.88 10.39
N LEU A 99 6.46 -12.54 9.20
CA LEU A 99 5.85 -12.88 7.92
C LEU A 99 6.85 -13.68 7.08
N GLY A 100 6.37 -14.42 6.08
CA GLY A 100 7.21 -15.21 5.20
C GLY A 100 6.59 -15.50 3.84
N ALA A 101 7.31 -16.22 2.99
CA ALA A 101 6.80 -16.66 1.69
C ALA A 101 5.74 -17.76 1.84
N GLY A 102 4.90 -17.91 0.82
CA GLY A 102 3.94 -19.02 0.72
C GLY A 102 2.53 -18.57 0.34
N SER A 103 1.58 -19.49 0.48
CA SER A 103 0.15 -19.24 0.24
C SER A 103 -0.46 -18.40 1.36
N VAL A 104 -0.23 -18.83 2.60
CA VAL A 104 -0.49 -18.07 3.84
C VAL A 104 0.87 -17.67 4.42
N ASN A 105 1.03 -16.38 4.69
CA ASN A 105 2.35 -15.79 4.92
C ASN A 105 2.71 -15.61 6.40
N PHE A 106 1.97 -16.27 7.30
CA PHE A 106 2.16 -16.20 8.75
C PHE A 106 1.66 -17.48 9.43
N ASN A 107 1.93 -17.61 10.73
CA ASN A 107 1.53 -18.79 11.52
C ASN A 107 -0.01 -18.89 11.64
N SER A 108 -0.57 -20.07 11.37
CA SER A 108 -2.02 -20.32 11.35
C SER A 108 -2.77 -19.95 12.64
N ARG A 109 -2.08 -19.81 13.78
CA ARG A 109 -2.66 -19.27 15.03
C ARG A 109 -3.34 -17.90 14.87
N PHE A 110 -2.95 -17.14 13.86
CA PHE A 110 -3.50 -15.80 13.59
C PHE A 110 -4.73 -15.83 12.67
N ASN A 111 -5.04 -16.96 12.03
CA ASN A 111 -6.16 -17.10 11.09
C ASN A 111 -7.51 -16.61 11.66
N PRO A 112 -7.89 -16.93 12.91
CA PRO A 112 -9.17 -16.48 13.47
C PRO A 112 -9.30 -14.95 13.61
N TYR A 113 -8.17 -14.25 13.66
CA TYR A 113 -8.09 -12.80 13.87
C TYR A 113 -7.95 -12.01 12.56
N CYS A 114 -7.68 -12.68 11.44
CA CYS A 114 -7.60 -12.01 10.15
C CYS A 114 -9.01 -11.67 9.65
N ILE A 115 -9.30 -10.38 9.53
CA ILE A 115 -10.63 -9.88 9.17
C ILE A 115 -10.79 -9.68 7.66
N ALA A 116 -9.68 -9.44 6.96
CA ALA A 116 -9.66 -9.34 5.50
C ALA A 116 -8.25 -9.56 4.96
N ILE A 117 -8.19 -9.99 3.70
CA ILE A 117 -6.97 -9.97 2.89
C ILE A 117 -7.22 -9.15 1.64
N TYR A 118 -6.35 -8.18 1.39
CA TYR A 118 -6.23 -7.54 0.09
C TYR A 118 -5.13 -8.23 -0.70
N GLU A 119 -5.36 -8.50 -1.99
CA GLU A 119 -4.35 -9.00 -2.90
C GLU A 119 -4.35 -8.22 -4.21
N LYS A 120 -3.17 -7.73 -4.60
CA LYS A 120 -2.89 -7.15 -5.91
C LYS A 120 -2.03 -8.11 -6.71
N SER A 121 -2.50 -8.52 -7.88
CA SER A 121 -1.84 -9.48 -8.75
C SER A 121 -0.69 -8.84 -9.55
N ALA A 122 0.07 -9.71 -10.23
CA ALA A 122 1.10 -9.35 -11.19
C ALA A 122 0.56 -8.51 -12.36
N MET A 123 -0.72 -8.71 -12.72
CA MET A 123 -1.39 -7.97 -13.79
C MET A 123 -1.97 -6.65 -13.30
N GLY A 124 -1.97 -6.40 -11.99
CA GLY A 124 -2.49 -5.19 -11.37
C GLY A 124 -3.92 -5.32 -10.87
N ASP A 125 -4.58 -6.47 -11.08
CA ASP A 125 -5.90 -6.73 -10.53
C ASP A 125 -5.86 -6.73 -9.01
N ALA A 126 -6.75 -5.98 -8.39
CA ALA A 126 -6.87 -5.88 -6.95
C ALA A 126 -8.15 -6.56 -6.48
N SER A 127 -8.10 -7.23 -5.33
CA SER A 127 -9.27 -7.83 -4.70
C SER A 127 -9.17 -7.73 -3.18
N LEU A 128 -10.32 -7.66 -2.52
CA LEU A 128 -10.45 -7.69 -1.06
C LEU A 128 -11.37 -8.85 -0.67
N ILE A 129 -10.83 -9.85 0.02
CA ILE A 129 -11.59 -10.98 0.54
C ILE A 129 -11.82 -10.75 2.05
N ARG A 130 -13.08 -10.75 2.46
CA ARG A 130 -13.48 -10.61 3.87
C ARG A 130 -13.46 -11.97 4.55
N HIS A 131 -12.96 -12.02 5.78
CA HIS A 131 -12.86 -13.24 6.60
C HIS A 131 -12.29 -14.45 5.84
N PRO A 132 -11.07 -14.36 5.29
CA PRO A 132 -10.52 -15.36 4.34
C PRO A 132 -10.26 -16.75 4.93
N PHE A 133 -10.34 -16.91 6.26
CA PHE A 133 -10.02 -18.16 6.95
C PHE A 133 -11.16 -18.66 7.86
N LYS A 134 -12.38 -18.16 7.66
CA LYS A 134 -13.58 -18.61 8.37
C LYS A 134 -14.44 -19.50 7.48
#